data_AF-A0A6M3IN42-F1
#
_entry.id   AF-A0A6M3IN42-F1
#
_cell.length_a   1.000
_cell.length_b   1.000
_cell.length_c   1.000
_cell.angle_alpha   90.00
_cell.angle_beta   90.00
_cell.angle_gamma   90.00
#
_symmetry.space_group_name_H-M   'P 1'
#
loop_
_entity.id
_entity.type
_entity.pdbx_description
1 polymer ?
#
loop_
_entity_poly.entity_id
_entity_poly.type
_entity_poly.pdbx_seq_one_letter_code
_entity_poly.pdbx_strand_id
1 'polypeptide(L)'
;MAATKKDSTDDKFNEAAKLLIDQMPDHTSQLIEKLAEQAYVPLWQMVCGILLAQYSAGTLSIYQIDPAWKDGLRKQMNKCKQCGKMFKSRHIGQPYCTNECGLKAIGQWHEEEDEGVKERVVADSPTSADAGVVAHDSGWADGSALPAA
;
A
#
# COMPACT_ATOMS: atom_id res chain seq x y z
N MET A 1 10.51 -10.98 -45.13
CA MET A 1 9.86 -11.41 -43.88
C MET A 1 10.35 -10.50 -42.77
N ALA A 2 9.50 -9.61 -42.26
CA ALA A 2 9.88 -8.69 -41.19
C ALA A 2 9.88 -9.44 -39.86
N ALA A 3 11.05 -9.57 -39.23
CA ALA A 3 11.15 -10.10 -37.88
C ALA A 3 10.47 -9.11 -36.93
N THR A 4 9.32 -9.49 -36.38
CA THR A 4 8.68 -8.76 -35.29
C THR A 4 9.62 -8.82 -34.09
N LYS A 5 10.33 -7.71 -33.82
CA LYS A 5 11.06 -7.53 -32.57
C LYS A 5 10.04 -7.67 -31.45
N LYS A 6 10.22 -8.69 -30.62
CA LYS A 6 9.42 -8.88 -29.42
C LYS A 6 9.91 -7.81 -28.44
N ASP A 7 9.11 -6.75 -28.26
CA ASP A 7 9.43 -5.70 -27.29
C ASP A 7 9.69 -6.35 -25.93
N SER A 8 10.87 -6.07 -25.37
CA SER A 8 11.22 -6.57 -24.04
C SER A 8 10.29 -5.93 -23.03
N THR A 9 9.88 -6.68 -22.00
CA THR A 9 9.11 -6.14 -20.88
C THR A 9 9.82 -4.92 -20.26
N ASP A 10 11.15 -4.95 -20.23
CA ASP A 10 11.98 -3.85 -19.73
C ASP A 10 11.85 -2.57 -20.55
N ASP A 11 11.67 -2.69 -21.87
CA ASP A 11 11.49 -1.52 -22.75
C ASP A 11 10.17 -0.82 -22.43
N LYS A 12 9.11 -1.60 -22.19
CA LYS A 12 7.80 -1.08 -21.77
C LYS A 12 7.85 -0.39 -20.42
N PHE A 13 8.61 -0.94 -19.46
CA PHE A 13 8.80 -0.31 -18.17
C PHE A 13 9.62 0.97 -18.27
N ASN A 14 10.67 0.99 -19.09
CA ASN A 14 11.44 2.20 -19.34
C ASN A 14 10.58 3.29 -20.02
N GLU A 15 9.71 2.94 -20.95
CA GLU A 15 8.76 3.86 -21.57
C GLU A 15 7.77 4.43 -20.54
N ALA A 16 7.20 3.58 -19.69
CA ALA A 16 6.33 4.03 -18.60
C ALA A 16 7.06 4.95 -17.60
N ALA A 17 8.32 4.65 -17.28
CA ALA A 17 9.13 5.49 -16.41
C ALA A 17 9.39 6.87 -17.02
N LYS A 18 9.66 6.95 -18.33
CA LYS A 18 9.80 8.23 -19.04
C LYS A 18 8.53 9.07 -18.95
N LEU A 19 7.35 8.47 -19.15
CA LEU A 19 6.08 9.18 -19.02
C LEU A 19 5.88 9.79 -17.62
N LEU A 20 6.35 9.13 -16.56
CA LEU A 20 6.30 9.66 -15.18
C LEU A 20 7.32 10.78 -14.97
N ILE A 21 8.54 10.61 -15.49
CA ILE A 21 9.63 11.58 -15.39
C ILE A 21 9.26 12.87 -16.15
N ASP A 22 8.58 12.78 -17.29
CA ASP A 22 8.13 13.93 -18.08
C ASP A 22 7.08 14.79 -17.36
N GLN A 23 6.46 14.28 -16.29
CA GLN A 23 5.56 15.07 -15.43
C GLN A 23 6.32 15.87 -14.36
N MET A 24 7.62 15.62 -14.19
CA MET A 24 8.46 16.32 -13.22
C MET A 24 9.10 17.56 -13.85
N PRO A 25 9.55 18.54 -13.03
CA PRO A 25 10.31 19.67 -13.56
C PRO A 25 11.56 19.23 -14.33
N ASP A 26 11.91 19.93 -15.41
CA ASP A 26 13.01 19.57 -16.33
C ASP A 26 14.33 19.24 -15.63
N HIS A 27 14.70 20.02 -14.63
CA HIS A 27 15.94 19.81 -13.87
C HIS A 27 15.93 18.49 -13.07
N THR A 28 14.77 18.07 -12.58
CA THR A 28 14.60 16.79 -11.86
C THR A 28 14.66 15.63 -12.83
N SER A 29 14.00 15.76 -13.98
CA SER A 29 14.05 14.75 -15.06
C SER A 29 15.49 14.48 -15.51
N GLN A 30 16.23 15.54 -15.87
CA GLN A 30 17.63 15.43 -16.29
C GLN A 30 18.53 14.83 -15.20
N LEU A 31 18.24 15.10 -13.93
CA LEU A 31 18.99 14.53 -12.82
C LEU A 31 18.76 13.02 -12.70
N ILE A 32 17.51 12.56 -12.78
CA ILE A 32 17.16 11.13 -12.71
C ILE A 32 17.81 10.35 -13.85
N GLU A 33 17.76 10.89 -15.08
CA GLU A 33 18.39 10.25 -16.24
C GLU A 33 19.91 10.12 -16.08
N LYS A 34 20.59 11.20 -15.66
CA LYS A 34 22.03 11.18 -15.39
C LYS A 34 22.41 10.19 -14.29
N LEU A 35 21.61 10.12 -13.22
CA LEU A 35 21.84 9.17 -12.13
C LEU A 35 21.67 7.72 -12.60
N ALA A 36 20.65 7.44 -13.43
CA ALA A 36 20.43 6.11 -13.99
C ALA A 36 21.60 5.67 -14.89
N GLU A 37 22.10 6.60 -15.73
CA GLU A 37 23.27 6.38 -16.57
C GLU A 37 24.53 6.14 -15.74
N GLN A 38 24.79 6.97 -14.73
CA GLN A 38 25.97 6.84 -13.86
C GLN A 38 25.96 5.55 -13.04
N ALA A 39 24.80 5.11 -12.57
CA ALA A 39 24.65 3.89 -11.78
C ALA A 39 24.49 2.62 -12.63
N TYR A 40 24.44 2.74 -13.95
CA TYR A 40 24.19 1.62 -14.89
C TYR A 40 22.93 0.81 -14.56
N VAL A 41 21.88 1.48 -14.09
CA VAL A 41 20.59 0.85 -13.78
C VAL A 41 19.51 1.28 -14.77
N PRO A 42 18.57 0.40 -15.13
CA PRO A 42 17.39 0.77 -15.92
C PRO A 42 16.63 1.94 -15.29
N LEU A 43 16.12 2.85 -16.12
CA LEU A 43 15.46 4.07 -15.69
C LEU A 43 14.26 3.79 -14.77
N TRP A 44 13.48 2.75 -15.08
CA TRP A 44 12.35 2.34 -14.25
C TRP A 44 12.77 1.89 -12.85
N GLN A 45 13.93 1.24 -12.71
CA GLN A 45 14.45 0.82 -11.40
C GLN A 45 14.88 2.03 -10.57
N MET A 46 15.52 3.02 -11.21
CA MET A 46 15.88 4.27 -10.56
C MET A 46 14.65 4.99 -9.99
N VAL A 47 13.59 5.12 -10.80
CA VAL A 47 12.32 5.73 -10.36
C VAL A 47 11.70 4.96 -9.19
N CYS A 48 11.62 3.63 -9.28
CA CYS A 48 11.12 2.80 -8.18
C CYS A 48 11.95 2.95 -6.90
N GLY A 49 13.28 3.01 -7.01
CA GLY A 49 14.18 3.21 -5.88
C GLY A 49 13.95 4.55 -5.17
N ILE A 50 13.77 5.63 -5.94
CA ILE A 50 13.44 6.95 -5.40
C ILE A 50 12.10 6.92 -4.66
N LEU A 51 11.07 6.31 -5.25
CA LEU A 51 9.76 6.18 -4.61
C LEU A 51 9.83 5.36 -3.32
N LEU A 52 10.58 4.26 -3.30
CA LEU A 52 10.79 3.45 -2.09
C LEU A 52 11.54 4.23 -1.00
N ALA A 53 12.56 5.00 -1.38
CA ALA A 53 13.30 5.85 -0.44
C ALA A 53 12.43 6.95 0.16
N GLN A 54 11.56 7.57 -0.64
CA GLN A 54 10.60 8.56 -0.14
C GLN A 54 9.54 7.92 0.76
N TYR A 55 9.08 6.72 0.42
CA TYR A 55 8.13 5.97 1.23
C TYR A 55 8.72 5.62 2.60
N SER A 56 9.95 5.08 2.63
CA SER A 56 10.64 4.74 3.88
C SER A 56 10.97 5.95 4.74
N ALA A 57 11.26 7.09 4.11
CA ALA A 57 11.43 8.37 4.80
C ALA A 57 10.11 9.00 5.29
N GLY A 58 8.95 8.43 4.94
CA GLY A 58 7.63 9.00 5.26
C GLY A 58 7.34 10.33 4.55
N THR A 59 8.14 10.68 3.53
CA THR A 59 8.01 11.93 2.76
C THR A 59 7.14 11.76 1.53
N LEU A 60 6.87 10.52 1.13
CA LEU A 60 5.94 10.18 0.05
C LEU A 60 4.52 10.56 0.47
N SER A 61 4.19 11.83 0.31
CA SER A 61 2.82 12.27 0.51
C SER A 61 1.98 11.66 -0.61
N ILE A 62 0.82 11.09 -0.27
CA ILE A 62 -0.18 10.58 -1.23
C ILE A 62 -0.43 11.58 -2.39
N TYR A 63 -0.20 12.87 -2.15
CA TYR A 63 -0.34 13.96 -3.10
C TYR A 63 0.70 14.02 -4.24
N GLN A 64 1.84 13.31 -4.15
CA GLN A 64 2.85 13.29 -5.24
C GLN A 64 2.53 12.27 -6.33
N ILE A 65 1.75 11.22 -6.01
CA ILE A 65 1.33 10.20 -6.97
C ILE A 65 -0.04 10.54 -7.57
N ASP A 66 -0.88 11.28 -6.84
CA ASP A 66 -2.24 11.61 -7.27
C ASP A 66 -2.27 12.88 -8.16
N PRO A 67 -2.54 12.78 -9.48
CA PRO A 67 -2.60 13.92 -10.39
C PRO A 67 -3.65 14.98 -10.02
N ALA A 68 -4.52 14.72 -9.03
CA ALA A 68 -5.41 15.70 -8.41
C ALA A 68 -4.68 16.93 -7.82
N TRP A 69 -3.34 16.89 -7.68
CA TRP A 69 -2.54 18.08 -7.37
C TRP A 69 -2.64 19.16 -8.46
N LYS A 70 -2.85 18.79 -9.73
CA LYS A 70 -3.00 19.74 -10.84
C LYS A 70 -4.33 20.51 -10.80
N ASP A 71 -5.39 19.90 -10.28
CA ASP A 71 -6.72 20.51 -10.18
C ASP A 71 -6.91 21.40 -8.93
N GLY A 72 -5.82 21.66 -8.21
CA GLY A 72 -5.81 22.55 -7.05
C GLY A 72 -6.74 22.04 -5.95
N LEU A 73 -6.41 20.88 -5.36
CA LEU A 73 -7.03 20.24 -4.19
C LEU A 73 -8.17 21.04 -3.53
N ARG A 74 -9.33 21.10 -4.19
CA ARG A 74 -10.58 21.38 -3.51
C ARG A 74 -10.88 20.13 -2.73
N LYS A 75 -10.29 20.02 -1.53
CA LYS A 75 -10.57 18.92 -0.61
C LYS A 75 -12.08 18.84 -0.47
N GLN A 76 -12.67 17.78 -1.04
CA GLN A 76 -14.10 17.57 -0.96
C GLN A 76 -14.47 17.47 0.51
N MET A 77 -15.59 18.10 0.89
CA MET A 77 -16.08 17.97 2.25
C MET A 77 -16.65 16.56 2.40
N ASN A 78 -16.07 15.78 3.31
CA ASN A 78 -16.53 14.43 3.62
C ASN A 78 -17.60 14.49 4.71
N LYS A 79 -18.57 13.56 4.68
CA LYS A 79 -19.53 13.38 5.77
C LYS A 79 -18.96 12.39 6.79
N CYS A 80 -18.85 12.80 8.05
CA CYS A 80 -18.38 11.93 9.13
C CYS A 80 -19.36 10.77 9.35
N LYS A 81 -18.86 9.52 9.37
CA LYS A 81 -19.71 8.34 9.60
C LYS A 81 -20.32 8.28 11.01
N GLN A 82 -19.63 8.84 12.02
CA GLN A 82 -20.10 8.80 13.41
C GLN A 82 -21.09 9.92 13.76
N CYS A 83 -20.78 11.17 13.40
CA CYS A 83 -21.57 12.33 13.82
C CYS A 83 -22.36 13.00 12.68
N GLY A 84 -22.20 12.52 11.44
CA GLY A 84 -22.91 13.04 10.26
C GLY A 84 -22.49 14.43 9.78
N LYS A 85 -21.57 15.12 10.48
CA LYS A 85 -21.13 16.48 10.11
C LYS A 85 -20.23 16.45 8.86
N MET A 86 -20.36 17.47 8.01
CA MET A 86 -19.45 17.71 6.90
C MET A 86 -18.12 18.27 7.43
N PHE A 87 -16.99 17.70 7.02
CA PHE A 87 -15.66 18.12 7.46
C PHE A 87 -14.64 18.09 6.32
N LYS A 88 -13.61 18.93 6.44
CA LYS A 88 -12.47 18.92 5.53
C LYS A 88 -11.47 17.88 6.02
N SER A 89 -11.28 16.81 5.25
CA SER A 89 -10.37 15.73 5.63
C SER A 89 -8.91 16.22 5.66
N ARG A 90 -8.15 15.79 6.68
CA ARG A 90 -6.70 16.05 6.76
C ARG A 90 -5.97 15.16 5.75
N HIS A 91 -6.40 13.91 5.63
CA HIS A 91 -5.87 12.90 4.73
C HIS A 91 -6.99 12.32 3.85
N ILE A 92 -6.66 11.91 2.63
CA ILE A 92 -7.61 11.25 1.73
C ILE A 92 -8.13 9.97 2.39
N GLY A 93 -9.41 9.70 2.25
CA GLY A 93 -10.05 8.52 2.85
C GLY A 93 -10.34 8.63 4.35
N GLN A 94 -10.03 9.74 5.03
CA GLN A 94 -10.35 9.92 6.45
C GLN A 94 -11.88 9.78 6.68
N PRO A 95 -12.34 8.78 7.45
CA PRO A 95 -13.78 8.50 7.60
C PRO A 95 -14.45 9.29 8.74
N TYR A 96 -13.66 9.84 9.68
CA TYR A 96 -14.15 10.52 10.87
C TYR A 96 -13.57 11.94 10.99
N CYS A 97 -14.40 12.89 11.45
CA CYS A 97 -13.99 14.29 11.55
C CYS A 97 -12.98 14.57 12.67
N THR A 98 -13.02 13.78 13.75
CA THR A 98 -12.14 13.91 14.93
C THR A 98 -11.70 12.53 15.41
N ASN A 99 -10.60 12.48 16.16
CA ASN A 99 -10.12 11.24 16.79
C ASN A 99 -11.18 10.67 17.75
N GLU A 100 -11.90 11.51 18.50
CA GLU A 100 -13.00 11.07 19.36
C GLU A 100 -14.10 10.32 18.59
N CYS A 101 -14.47 10.80 17.39
CA CYS A 101 -15.44 10.11 16.54
C CYS A 101 -14.89 8.76 16.05
N GLY A 102 -13.58 8.69 15.75
CA GLY A 102 -12.92 7.43 15.39
C GLY A 102 -12.89 6.43 16.54
N LEU A 103 -12.55 6.88 17.76
CA LEU A 103 -12.52 6.03 18.94
C LEU A 103 -13.92 5.53 19.33
N LYS A 104 -14.95 6.39 19.25
CA LYS A 104 -16.34 5.97 19.48
C LYS A 104 -16.82 4.94 18.46
N ALA A 105 -16.46 5.15 17.19
CA ALA A 105 -16.78 4.18 16.16
C ALA A 105 -16.14 2.83 16.50
N ILE A 106 -14.83 2.79 16.79
CA ILE A 106 -14.10 1.56 17.20
C ILE A 106 -14.74 0.89 18.42
N GLY A 107 -15.13 1.68 19.43
CA GLY A 107 -15.80 1.16 20.63
C GLY A 107 -17.16 0.51 20.35
N GLN A 108 -17.93 1.04 19.40
CA GLN A 108 -19.23 0.46 19.02
C GLN A 108 -19.11 -0.90 18.31
N TRP A 109 -18.02 -1.15 17.58
CA TRP A 109 -17.81 -2.47 16.96
C TRP A 109 -17.69 -3.59 18.00
N HIS A 110 -17.12 -3.29 19.17
CA HIS A 110 -16.98 -4.30 20.23
C HIS A 110 -18.29 -4.56 20.98
N GLU A 111 -19.19 -3.59 21.09
CA GLU A 111 -20.48 -3.79 21.76
C GLU A 111 -21.48 -4.59 20.88
N GLU A 112 -21.49 -4.37 19.56
CA GLU A 112 -22.40 -5.10 18.65
C GLU A 112 -22.01 -6.58 18.47
N GLU A 113 -20.71 -6.93 18.51
CA GLU A 113 -20.28 -8.33 18.40
C GLU A 113 -20.64 -9.16 19.65
N ASP A 114 -20.65 -8.56 20.84
CA ASP A 114 -21.01 -9.25 22.09
C ASP A 114 -22.52 -9.50 22.24
N GLU A 115 -23.38 -8.67 21.63
CA GLU A 115 -24.82 -8.94 21.59
C GLU A 115 -25.18 -9.98 20.52
N GLY A 116 -24.47 -10.01 19.39
CA GLY A 116 -24.71 -10.98 18.31
C GLY A 116 -24.30 -12.43 18.63
N VAL A 117 -23.37 -12.65 19.56
CA VAL A 117 -22.94 -14.00 19.96
C VAL A 117 -23.90 -14.64 20.98
N LYS A 118 -24.60 -13.86 21.81
CA LYS A 118 -25.52 -14.41 22.81
C LYS A 118 -26.79 -15.04 22.20
N GLU A 119 -27.16 -14.69 20.97
CA GLU A 119 -28.37 -15.23 20.34
C GLU A 119 -28.14 -16.54 19.55
N ARG A 120 -26.89 -17.01 19.38
CA ARG A 120 -26.59 -18.23 18.59
C ARG A 120 -26.18 -19.48 19.37
N VAL A 121 -26.08 -19.45 20.70
CA VAL A 121 -25.59 -20.62 21.48
C VAL A 121 -26.72 -21.56 21.98
N VAL A 122 -27.99 -21.38 21.56
CA VAL A 122 -29.10 -22.23 22.04
C VAL A 122 -29.54 -23.31 21.03
N ALA A 123 -28.94 -23.41 19.86
CA ALA A 123 -29.25 -24.49 18.92
C ALA A 123 -27.97 -25.19 18.45
N ASP A 124 -27.96 -26.51 18.60
CA ASP A 124 -26.99 -27.47 18.09
C ASP A 124 -25.75 -27.72 18.95
N SER A 125 -25.95 -28.56 19.98
CA SER A 125 -24.92 -29.49 20.45
C SER A 125 -24.86 -30.72 19.53
N PRO A 126 -23.78 -30.95 18.79
CA PRO A 126 -23.43 -32.28 18.33
C PRO A 126 -22.40 -32.91 19.29
N THR A 127 -22.85 -33.96 19.95
CA THR A 127 -22.05 -35.02 20.55
C THR A 127 -21.11 -35.69 19.54
N SER A 128 -20.01 -36.25 20.06
CA SER A 128 -19.03 -37.19 19.46
C SER A 128 -17.89 -36.54 18.65
N ALA A 129 -16.63 -36.58 19.09
CA ALA A 129 -15.71 -37.72 19.31
C ALA A 129 -15.15 -38.31 18.01
N ASP A 130 -14.04 -37.74 17.52
CA ASP A 130 -12.96 -38.44 16.78
C ASP A 130 -11.83 -37.40 16.55
N ALA A 131 -10.71 -37.48 17.26
CA ALA A 131 -9.49 -38.23 16.90
C ALA A 131 -8.78 -37.71 15.63
N GLY A 132 -7.57 -37.16 15.82
CA GLY A 132 -6.70 -36.79 14.71
C GLY A 132 -5.52 -35.89 15.11
N VAL A 133 -4.67 -36.36 16.02
CA VAL A 133 -3.38 -35.71 16.29
C VAL A 133 -2.45 -36.02 15.12
N VAL A 134 -2.29 -35.06 14.20
CA VAL A 134 -1.24 -35.13 13.17
C VAL A 134 -0.06 -34.31 13.67
N ALA A 135 0.95 -35.01 14.20
CA ALA A 135 2.23 -34.41 14.55
C ALA A 135 2.96 -34.01 13.25
N HIS A 136 3.05 -32.71 13.00
CA HIS A 136 3.85 -32.17 11.90
C HIS A 136 5.28 -31.95 12.40
N ASP A 137 6.13 -32.95 12.15
CA ASP A 137 7.58 -32.87 12.36
C ASP A 137 8.16 -31.82 11.40
N SER A 138 8.59 -30.69 11.95
CA SER A 138 9.18 -29.58 11.21
C SER A 138 10.68 -29.61 11.43
N GLY A 139 11.37 -30.47 10.70
CA GLY A 139 12.83 -30.48 10.64
C GLY A 139 13.35 -29.15 10.07
N TRP A 140 13.83 -28.27 10.94
CA TRP A 140 14.64 -27.11 10.56
C TRP A 140 16.08 -27.60 10.39
N ALA A 141 16.50 -27.75 9.13
CA ALA A 141 17.88 -28.00 8.80
C ALA A 141 18.69 -26.70 8.94
N ASP A 142 19.69 -26.75 9.81
CA ASP A 142 20.84 -25.87 9.88
C ASP A 142 21.51 -25.69 8.51
N GLY A 143 21.94 -24.47 8.18
CA GLY A 143 22.59 -24.23 6.90
C GLY A 143 23.20 -22.85 6.72
N SER A 144 24.43 -22.71 7.21
CA SER A 144 25.53 -21.96 6.58
C SER A 144 25.75 -20.49 6.94
N ALA A 145 26.84 -20.33 7.68
CA ALA A 145 27.58 -19.12 7.96
C ALA A 145 28.08 -18.41 6.68
N LEU A 146 28.10 -17.07 6.74
CA LEU A 146 28.80 -16.21 5.80
C LEU A 146 30.23 -15.93 6.32
N PRO A 147 31.26 -15.94 5.45
CA PRO A 147 32.58 -15.43 5.80
C PRO A 147 32.58 -13.90 5.80
N ALA A 148 33.16 -13.31 6.84
CA ALA A 148 33.47 -11.88 6.89
C ALA A 148 34.71 -11.58 6.02
N ALA A 149 34.63 -10.47 5.28
CA ALA A 149 35.76 -9.84 4.60
C ALA A 149 36.31 -8.70 5.46
#